data_AF-A0A661NWJ0-F1
#
_entry.id   AF-A0A661NWJ0-F1
#
_cell.length_a   1.000
_cell.length_b   1.000
_cell.length_c   1.000
_cell.angle_alpha   90.00
_cell.angle_beta   90.00
_cell.angle_gamma   90.00
#
_symmetry.space_group_name_H-M   'P 1'
#
loop_
_entity.id
_entity.type
_entity.pdbx_description
1 polymer ?
#
loop_
_entity_poly.entity_id
_entity_poly.type
_entity_poly.pdbx_seq_one_letter_code
_entity_poly.pdbx_strand_id
1 'polypeptide(L)'
;THESGLVFSPFTDVLVYNGYSAPSYSGDLLIVELWFKYGATSTPHSHVFTGENYSTCHTCVTLKTGCQDSECQRTFLVQSGTLNVTTLDDGNNVIAGTVTDLVATEVTINPNTAVSTPVPGGETWCVPNHPFQVTFNVFSGIGPTKP
;
A
#
# COMPACT_ATOMS: atom_id res chain seq x y z
N THR A 1 12.73 11.15 -1.85
CA THR A 1 12.03 10.06 -1.14
C THR A 1 12.71 9.88 0.18
N HIS A 2 12.08 10.33 1.25
CA HIS A 2 12.69 10.32 2.58
C HIS A 2 11.87 9.41 3.48
N GLU A 3 12.53 8.34 3.91
CA GLU A 3 12.10 7.30 4.83
C GLU A 3 10.95 6.41 4.33
N SER A 4 11.17 5.11 4.47
CA SER A 4 10.23 4.06 4.15
C SER A 4 10.09 3.18 5.39
N GLY A 5 8.86 2.96 5.84
CA GLY A 5 8.56 2.13 7.00
C GLY A 5 7.85 0.86 6.55
N LEU A 6 8.34 -0.30 6.99
CA LEU A 6 7.65 -1.59 6.78
C LEU A 6 7.10 -2.11 8.11
N VAL A 7 5.87 -2.64 8.05
CA VAL A 7 5.28 -3.42 9.15
C VAL A 7 4.91 -4.79 8.59
N PHE A 8 5.58 -5.84 9.08
CA PHE A 8 5.14 -7.23 8.87
C PHE A 8 4.41 -7.70 10.12
N SER A 9 3.21 -8.23 9.96
CA SER A 9 2.43 -8.80 11.05
C SER A 9 2.26 -10.30 10.84
N PRO A 10 2.93 -11.14 11.65
CA PRO A 10 2.81 -12.60 11.53
C PRO A 10 1.40 -13.10 11.86
N PHE A 11 0.57 -12.29 12.53
CA PHE A 11 -0.80 -12.65 12.90
C PHE A 11 -1.81 -12.38 11.79
N THR A 12 -1.49 -11.48 10.87
CA THR A 12 -2.40 -11.08 9.78
C THR A 12 -1.87 -11.43 8.39
N ASP A 13 -0.65 -11.99 8.32
CA ASP A 13 0.01 -12.46 7.09
C ASP A 13 -0.02 -11.39 6.00
N VAL A 14 0.33 -10.18 6.42
CA VAL A 14 0.38 -8.98 5.59
C VAL A 14 1.77 -8.35 5.67
N LEU A 15 2.28 -7.98 4.50
CA LEU A 15 3.46 -7.14 4.36
C LEU A 15 3.03 -5.75 3.89
N VAL A 16 3.37 -4.71 4.67
CA VAL A 16 3.01 -3.32 4.36
C VAL A 16 4.26 -2.50 4.11
N TYR A 17 4.34 -1.83 2.96
CA TYR A 17 5.29 -0.77 2.66
C TYR A 17 4.66 0.60 2.72
N ASN A 18 5.30 1.54 3.42
CA ASN A 18 4.93 2.95 3.44
C ASN A 18 6.10 3.77 2.87
N GLY A 19 5.86 4.55 1.81
CA GLY A 19 6.80 5.55 1.28
C GLY A 19 6.28 6.96 1.53
N TYR A 20 7.13 7.83 2.09
CA TYR A 20 6.75 9.19 2.47
C TYR A 20 7.30 10.23 1.49
N SER A 21 6.51 11.27 1.19
CA SER A 21 6.97 12.41 0.39
C SER A 21 7.83 13.41 1.18
N ALA A 22 7.83 13.33 2.52
CA ALA A 22 8.57 14.21 3.43
C ALA A 22 9.12 13.46 4.67
N PRO A 23 10.18 13.96 5.33
CA PRO A 23 10.85 13.30 6.46
C PRO A 23 10.12 13.40 7.82
N SER A 24 8.93 14.00 7.87
CA SER A 24 8.07 14.04 9.05
C SER A 24 6.67 13.54 8.69
N TYR A 25 5.87 13.13 9.69
CA TYR A 25 4.48 12.67 9.53
C TYR A 25 3.56 13.65 8.77
N SER A 26 4.05 14.87 8.53
CA SER A 26 3.50 15.84 7.59
C SER A 26 3.92 15.52 6.15
N GLY A 27 3.09 14.79 5.42
CA GLY A 27 3.38 14.48 4.03
C GLY A 27 2.33 13.58 3.40
N ASP A 28 2.68 13.07 2.23
CA ASP A 28 1.87 12.09 1.53
C ASP A 28 2.50 10.71 1.65
N LEU A 29 1.64 9.69 1.68
CA LEU A 29 2.01 8.30 1.86
C LEU A 29 1.62 7.51 0.62
N LEU A 30 2.55 6.70 0.12
CA LEU A 30 2.26 5.59 -0.77
C LEU A 30 2.35 4.30 0.03
N ILE A 31 1.28 3.53 0.06
CA ILE A 31 1.18 2.31 0.87
C ILE A 31 0.97 1.12 -0.06
N VAL A 32 1.85 0.11 0.01
CA VAL A 32 1.68 -1.18 -0.69
C VAL A 32 1.41 -2.25 0.35
N GLU A 33 0.31 -2.97 0.22
CA GLU A 33 -0.10 -4.04 1.13
C GLU A 33 -0.19 -5.36 0.35
N LEU A 34 0.53 -6.38 0.79
CA LEU A 34 0.46 -7.74 0.27
C LEU A 34 -0.17 -8.65 1.31
N TRP A 35 -1.41 -9.05 1.08
CA TRP A 35 -2.22 -9.89 1.96
C TRP A 35 -2.11 -11.37 1.57
N PHE A 36 -1.07 -12.07 2.05
CA PHE A 36 -0.75 -13.44 1.61
C PHE A 36 -1.83 -14.45 1.97
N LYS A 37 -2.42 -14.34 3.17
CA LYS A 37 -3.58 -15.16 3.58
C LYS A 37 -4.75 -15.09 2.61
N TYR A 38 -4.92 -13.96 1.94
CA TYR A 38 -6.01 -13.77 1.00
C TYR A 38 -5.61 -14.18 -0.42
N GLY A 39 -4.33 -14.34 -0.74
CA GLY A 39 -3.87 -14.78 -2.07
C GLY A 39 -2.83 -13.88 -2.73
N ALA A 40 -2.23 -12.92 -2.01
CA ALA A 40 -1.08 -12.20 -2.53
C ALA A 40 0.10 -13.15 -2.80
N THR A 41 0.93 -12.83 -3.79
CA THR A 41 2.08 -13.69 -4.16
C THR A 41 3.28 -13.36 -3.27
N SER A 42 3.88 -14.37 -2.65
CA SER A 42 5.03 -14.24 -1.75
C SER A 42 6.40 -14.34 -2.45
N THR A 43 6.41 -14.47 -3.77
CA THR A 43 7.63 -14.48 -4.60
C THR A 43 7.67 -13.24 -5.50
N PRO A 44 8.81 -12.89 -6.12
CA PRO A 44 8.86 -11.81 -7.11
C PRO A 44 7.81 -11.99 -8.21
N HIS A 45 7.04 -10.95 -8.48
CA HIS A 45 5.91 -10.98 -9.41
C HIS A 45 5.54 -9.57 -9.89
N SER A 46 4.74 -9.52 -10.97
CA SER A 46 4.08 -8.30 -11.42
C SER A 46 2.58 -8.40 -11.17
N HIS A 47 1.99 -7.31 -10.68
CA HIS A 47 0.57 -7.17 -10.42
C HIS A 47 0.04 -5.96 -11.20
N VAL A 48 -0.96 -6.20 -12.05
CA VAL A 48 -1.63 -5.18 -12.85
C VAL A 48 -2.96 -4.83 -12.19
N PHE A 49 -3.19 -3.55 -11.93
CA PHE A 49 -4.43 -3.07 -11.34
C PHE A 49 -5.47 -2.81 -12.43
N THR A 50 -6.71 -3.25 -12.22
CA THR A 50 -7.80 -3.14 -13.22
C THR A 50 -9.15 -2.73 -12.62
N GLY A 51 -9.14 -1.86 -11.60
CA GLY A 51 -10.34 -1.35 -10.93
C GLY A 51 -10.58 -1.99 -9.56
N GLU A 52 -9.57 -1.95 -8.69
CA GLU A 52 -9.61 -2.63 -7.39
C GLU A 52 -10.70 -2.09 -6.46
N ASN A 53 -11.26 -3.00 -5.65
CA ASN A 53 -11.95 -2.65 -4.41
C ASN A 53 -11.09 -3.05 -3.21
N TYR A 54 -10.99 -2.17 -2.21
CA TYR A 54 -10.18 -2.44 -1.04
C TYR A 54 -10.63 -3.72 -0.31
N SER A 55 -11.92 -4.08 -0.31
CA SER A 55 -12.41 -5.28 0.36
C SER A 55 -12.03 -6.59 -0.33
N THR A 56 -11.68 -6.55 -1.62
CA THR A 56 -11.36 -7.76 -2.41
C THR A 56 -9.92 -7.82 -2.86
N CYS A 57 -9.17 -6.71 -2.88
CA CYS A 57 -7.77 -6.75 -3.28
C CYS A 57 -6.93 -7.59 -2.29
N HIS A 58 -5.99 -8.32 -2.87
CA HIS A 58 -5.00 -9.14 -2.17
C HIS A 58 -3.64 -8.43 -2.21
N THR A 59 -3.37 -7.73 -3.31
CA THR A 59 -2.32 -6.74 -3.45
C THR A 59 -3.01 -5.39 -3.56
N CYS A 60 -2.91 -4.56 -2.52
CA CYS A 60 -3.59 -3.28 -2.46
C CYS A 60 -2.55 -2.16 -2.46
N VAL A 61 -2.77 -1.12 -3.27
CA VAL A 61 -1.94 0.08 -3.20
C VAL A 61 -2.83 1.28 -2.95
N THR A 62 -2.55 1.99 -1.87
CA THR A 62 -3.26 3.22 -1.50
C THR A 62 -2.30 4.39 -1.46
N LEU A 63 -2.84 5.58 -1.70
CA LEU A 63 -2.15 6.82 -1.39
C LEU A 63 -2.93 7.59 -0.35
N LYS A 64 -2.24 8.28 0.54
CA LYS A 64 -2.87 9.15 1.53
C LYS A 64 -2.24 10.54 1.45
N THR A 65 -3.06 11.59 1.49
CA THR A 65 -2.58 12.97 1.47
C THR A 65 -3.01 13.76 2.68
N GLY A 66 -2.30 14.86 2.90
CA GLY A 66 -2.58 15.78 3.99
C GLY A 66 -2.42 15.10 5.34
N CYS A 67 -1.46 14.18 5.45
CA CYS A 67 -1.23 13.47 6.70
C CYS A 67 -0.64 14.42 7.74
N GLN A 68 -1.19 14.37 8.96
CA GLN A 68 -0.67 14.99 10.16
C GLN A 68 -0.73 13.94 11.27
N ASP A 69 0.41 13.66 11.89
CA ASP A 69 0.58 12.54 12.83
C ASP A 69 0.14 11.19 12.22
N SER A 70 -0.87 10.53 12.81
CA SER A 70 -1.43 9.25 12.34
C SER A 70 -2.68 9.39 11.48
N GLU A 71 -3.13 10.63 11.21
CA GLU A 71 -4.37 10.90 10.48
C GLU A 71 -4.06 11.51 9.11
N CYS A 72 -4.80 11.09 8.09
CA CYS A 72 -4.69 11.64 6.74
C CYS A 72 -6.04 12.13 6.28
N GLN A 73 -6.05 13.26 5.57
CA GLN A 73 -7.28 13.92 5.13
C GLN A 73 -7.98 13.17 4.01
N ARG A 74 -7.22 12.54 3.11
CA ARG A 74 -7.77 11.82 1.95
C ARG A 74 -7.08 10.49 1.76
N THR A 75 -7.84 9.55 1.21
CA THR A 75 -7.36 8.22 0.81
C THR A 75 -7.69 7.99 -0.65
N PHE A 76 -6.71 7.50 -1.39
CA PHE A 76 -6.83 7.13 -2.79
C PHE A 76 -6.54 5.64 -2.92
N LEU A 77 -7.29 4.93 -3.74
CA LEU A 77 -7.05 3.54 -4.08
C LEU A 77 -6.65 3.44 -5.55
N VAL A 78 -5.54 2.74 -5.82
CA VAL A 78 -5.06 2.51 -7.17
C VAL A 78 -6.07 1.71 -7.97
N GLN A 79 -6.44 2.24 -9.14
CA GLN A 79 -7.41 1.66 -10.05
C GLN A 79 -6.74 1.08 -11.31
N SER A 80 -5.60 1.64 -11.73
CA SER A 80 -4.82 1.11 -12.86
C SER A 80 -3.32 1.35 -12.66
N GLY A 81 -2.52 0.69 -13.50
CA GLY A 81 -1.06 0.73 -13.47
C GLY A 81 -0.48 -0.63 -13.09
N THR A 82 0.79 -0.65 -12.70
CA THR A 82 1.50 -1.91 -12.37
C THR A 82 2.37 -1.76 -11.13
N LEU A 83 2.34 -2.77 -10.27
CA LEU A 83 3.34 -3.01 -9.22
C LEU A 83 4.22 -4.18 -9.67
N ASN A 84 5.52 -3.97 -9.80
CA ASN A 84 6.48 -5.02 -10.04
C ASN A 84 7.33 -5.24 -8.78
N VAL A 85 7.11 -6.36 -8.08
CA VAL A 85 7.89 -6.77 -6.92
C VAL A 85 9.08 -7.59 -7.39
N THR A 86 10.28 -7.05 -7.26
CA THR A 86 11.53 -7.68 -7.71
C THR A 86 12.23 -8.46 -6.61
N THR A 87 11.94 -8.14 -5.35
CA THR A 87 12.49 -8.86 -4.18
C THR A 87 11.42 -8.97 -3.11
N LEU A 88 11.25 -10.18 -2.62
CA LEU A 88 10.47 -10.57 -1.44
C LEU A 88 11.31 -11.65 -0.76
N ASP A 89 12.13 -11.24 0.18
CA ASP A 89 13.08 -12.11 0.87
C ASP A 89 12.82 -12.05 2.38
N ASP A 90 12.05 -13.03 2.85
CA ASP A 90 11.71 -13.16 4.27
C ASP A 90 12.94 -13.51 5.13
N GLY A 91 13.98 -14.12 4.55
CA GLY A 91 15.20 -14.49 5.27
C GLY A 91 16.08 -13.29 5.58
N ASN A 92 16.18 -12.36 4.63
CA ASN A 92 16.93 -11.11 4.77
C ASN A 92 16.05 -9.92 5.16
N ASN A 93 14.75 -10.16 5.34
CA ASN A 93 13.72 -9.17 5.57
C ASN A 93 13.78 -8.03 4.53
N VAL A 94 13.81 -8.32 3.23
CA VAL A 94 13.88 -7.30 2.17
C VAL A 94 12.66 -7.37 1.27
N ILE A 95 12.07 -6.20 0.99
CA ILE A 95 11.17 -6.02 -0.15
C ILE A 95 11.72 -4.93 -1.08
N ALA A 96 11.66 -5.19 -2.37
CA ALA A 96 11.99 -4.22 -3.40
C ALA A 96 11.05 -4.36 -4.59
N GLY A 97 10.83 -3.26 -5.28
CA GLY A 97 9.99 -3.23 -6.46
C GLY A 97 9.87 -1.85 -7.06
N THR A 98 8.98 -1.73 -8.02
CA THR A 98 8.66 -0.48 -8.70
C THR A 98 7.17 -0.44 -8.95
N VAL A 99 6.55 0.72 -8.69
CA VAL A 99 5.23 1.01 -9.24
C VAL A 99 5.36 1.89 -10.48
N THR A 100 4.54 1.64 -11.49
CA THR A 100 4.61 2.30 -12.81
C THR A 100 3.21 2.62 -13.31
N ASP A 101 3.04 3.83 -13.83
CA ASP A 101 1.80 4.36 -14.42
C ASP A 101 0.57 4.14 -13.54
N LEU A 102 0.72 4.32 -12.22
CA LEU A 102 -0.40 4.18 -11.31
C LEU A 102 -1.37 5.33 -11.49
N VAL A 103 -2.66 5.01 -11.53
CA VAL A 103 -3.75 5.97 -11.43
C VAL A 103 -4.62 5.56 -10.26
N ALA A 104 -4.74 6.45 -9.27
CA ALA A 104 -5.55 6.24 -8.08
C ALA A 104 -6.72 7.22 -8.03
N THR A 105 -7.84 6.76 -7.49
CA THR A 105 -9.05 7.57 -7.31
C THR A 105 -9.32 7.74 -5.83
N GLU A 106 -9.78 8.92 -5.43
CA GLU A 106 -10.19 9.19 -4.05
C GLU A 106 -11.37 8.29 -3.64
N VAL A 107 -11.23 7.62 -2.50
CA VAL A 107 -12.22 6.68 -1.97
C VAL A 107 -12.44 6.89 -0.47
N THR A 108 -13.66 6.59 -0.01
CA THR A 108 -13.91 6.27 1.40
C THR A 108 -13.81 4.76 1.59
N ILE A 109 -13.19 4.30 2.67
CA ILE A 109 -13.14 2.87 3.05
C ILE A 109 -14.00 2.65 4.28
N ASN A 110 -14.98 1.76 4.20
CA ASN A 110 -15.81 1.42 5.36
C ASN A 110 -14.96 0.62 6.38
N PRO A 111 -14.84 1.08 7.64
CA PRO A 111 -13.96 0.43 8.61
C PRO A 111 -14.43 -0.95 9.07
N ASN A 112 -15.71 -1.30 8.86
CA ASN A 112 -16.28 -2.58 9.28
C ASN A 112 -16.32 -3.62 8.15
N THR A 113 -16.27 -3.19 6.88
CA THR A 113 -16.40 -4.10 5.73
C THR A 113 -15.24 -4.00 4.75
N ALA A 114 -14.31 -3.07 4.97
CA ALA A 114 -13.23 -2.72 4.06
C ALA A 114 -13.69 -2.30 2.64
N VAL A 115 -14.99 -2.14 2.38
CA VAL A 115 -15.48 -1.76 1.05
C VAL A 115 -15.05 -0.33 0.76
N SER A 116 -14.29 -0.15 -0.32
CA SER A 116 -13.95 1.18 -0.84
C SER A 116 -15.05 1.68 -1.77
N THR A 117 -15.44 2.94 -1.62
CA THR A 117 -16.40 3.63 -2.50
C THR A 117 -15.76 4.91 -3.03
N PRO A 118 -15.76 5.15 -4.36
CA PRO A 118 -15.29 6.41 -4.92
C PRO A 118 -16.03 7.62 -4.33
N VAL A 119 -15.29 8.66 -3.98
CA VAL A 119 -15.88 9.94 -3.56
C VAL A 119 -16.50 10.61 -4.79
N PRO A 120 -17.80 10.97 -4.79
CA PRO A 120 -18.41 11.68 -5.91
C PRO A 120 -17.70 13.02 -6.17
N GLY A 121 -17.18 13.20 -7.38
CA GLY A 121 -16.37 14.38 -7.73
C GLY A 121 -15.00 14.42 -7.05
N GLY A 122 -14.55 13.30 -6.50
CA GLY A 122 -13.24 13.15 -5.85
C GLY A 122 -12.07 13.29 -6.82
N GLU A 123 -10.89 13.44 -6.25
CA GLU A 123 -9.67 13.67 -7.00
C GLU A 123 -9.06 12.38 -7.59
N THR A 124 -8.22 12.55 -8.61
CA THR A 124 -7.39 11.49 -9.20
C THR A 124 -5.92 11.81 -8.96
N TRP A 125 -5.13 10.80 -8.64
CA TRP A 125 -3.70 10.93 -8.47
C TRP A 125 -2.92 9.94 -9.34
N CYS A 126 -2.08 10.47 -10.23
CA CYS A 126 -1.15 9.69 -11.03
C CYS A 126 0.25 9.59 -10.39
N VAL A 127 0.82 8.39 -10.32
CA VAL A 127 2.22 8.14 -9.99
C VAL A 127 2.91 7.51 -11.21
N PRO A 128 3.70 8.28 -11.97
CA PRO A 128 4.30 7.77 -13.21
C PRO A 128 5.27 6.61 -12.96
N ASN A 129 6.16 6.77 -11.98
CA ASN A 129 7.14 5.77 -11.63
C ASN A 129 7.68 6.02 -10.22
N HIS A 130 7.75 4.97 -9.40
CA HIS A 130 8.33 5.04 -8.07
C HIS A 130 9.00 3.71 -7.70
N PRO A 131 10.35 3.61 -7.81
CA PRO A 131 11.08 2.47 -7.28
C PRO A 131 11.13 2.54 -5.75
N PHE A 132 11.08 1.38 -5.11
CA PHE A 132 11.22 1.24 -3.68
C PHE A 132 12.09 0.04 -3.33
N GLN A 133 12.83 0.17 -2.24
CA GLN A 133 13.55 -0.92 -1.60
C GLN A 133 13.65 -0.61 -0.13
N VAL A 134 13.35 -1.59 0.72
CA VAL A 134 13.44 -1.42 2.16
C VAL A 134 13.59 -2.76 2.85
N THR A 135 14.34 -2.74 3.95
CA THR A 135 14.52 -3.84 4.88
C THR A 135 13.50 -3.73 6.01
N PHE A 136 12.76 -4.80 6.33
CA PHE A 136 11.83 -4.81 7.45
C PHE A 136 12.48 -5.31 8.73
N ASN A 137 11.99 -4.79 9.86
CA ASN A 137 12.14 -5.44 11.14
C ASN A 137 10.83 -6.18 11.42
N VAL A 138 10.92 -7.46 11.75
CA VAL A 138 9.77 -8.27 12.18
C VAL A 138 9.29 -7.72 13.53
N PHE A 139 8.20 -6.94 13.52
CA PHE A 139 7.56 -6.48 14.75
C PHE A 139 6.50 -7.52 15.16
N SER A 140 6.60 -8.04 16.39
CA SER A 140 5.62 -8.96 16.97
C SER A 140 4.30 -8.27 17.38
N GLY A 141 3.91 -7.19 16.70
CA GLY A 141 2.68 -6.44 16.95
C GLY A 141 1.48 -7.01 16.19
N ILE A 142 0.27 -6.71 16.66
CA ILE A 142 -0.96 -7.00 15.93
C ILE A 142 -1.02 -6.03 14.75
N GLY A 143 -0.76 -6.50 13.53
CA GLY A 143 -0.95 -5.70 12.32
C GLY A 143 -2.41 -5.47 12.01
N PRO A 144 -2.71 -4.63 11.02
CA PRO A 144 -4.07 -4.40 10.57
C PRO A 144 -4.69 -5.74 10.14
N THR A 145 -5.89 -6.02 10.65
CA THR A 145 -6.77 -7.08 10.13
C THR A 145 -7.74 -6.43 9.17
N LYS A 146 -7.81 -6.95 7.95
CA LYS A 146 -8.97 -6.70 7.09
C LYS A 146 -10.19 -7.41 7.70
N PRO A 147 -11.30 -6.70 7.99
CA PRO A 147 -12.51 -7.32 8.53
C PRO A 147 -13.12 -8.34 7.57
#